data_AF-A0A920P9P3-F1
#
_entry.id   AF-A0A920P9P3-F1
#
_cell.length_a   1.000
_cell.length_b   1.000
_cell.length_c   1.000
_cell.angle_alpha   90.00
_cell.angle_beta   90.00
_cell.angle_gamma   90.00
#
_symmetry.space_group_name_H-M   'P 1'
#
loop_
_entity.id
_entity.type
_entity.pdbx_description
1 polymer ?
#
loop_
_entity_poly.entity_id
_entity_poly.type
_entity_poly.pdbx_seq_one_letter_code
_entity_poly.pdbx_strand_id
1 'polypeptide(L)'
;MAPQMSSCFAEYEKNPIGAGPFKYVKHQAGVEYQVERYDDYYHHPGNGFADDRRAKFESLDLRIVFEAATRVAALQSGEADVVEGNIQIVDQLEKIDGANVVWQDESAHSWFVMVDCWEEDMWCYDKKARHAVQYAADFKTIGEELYGRGASLKGWAWATENALGYTPELDYYPYDPAKAAELWKAAGLGADNPVSIKIHTWEAGSFPMLPQVAELVAKDWEANLPGMSSKLILVIRELSRTSGTTARFLVTF
;
A
#
# COMPACT_ATOMS: atom_id res chain seq x y z
N MET A 1 -17.29 15.94 16.73
CA MET A 1 -18.02 16.48 15.56
C MET A 1 -17.05 16.46 14.40
N ALA A 2 -17.30 15.65 13.37
CA ALA A 2 -16.52 15.76 12.14
C ALA A 2 -16.72 17.18 11.58
N PRO A 3 -15.65 17.86 11.12
CA PRO A 3 -15.80 19.18 10.53
C PRO A 3 -16.74 19.04 9.32
N GLN A 4 -17.80 19.86 9.28
CA GLN A 4 -18.65 19.95 8.10
C GLN A 4 -17.75 20.29 6.91
N MET A 5 -17.63 19.36 5.96
CA MET A 5 -16.98 19.66 4.68
C MET A 5 -17.66 20.88 4.09
N SER A 6 -16.87 21.89 3.72
CA SER A 6 -17.41 23.09 3.09
C SER A 6 -18.20 22.69 1.83
N SER A 7 -19.25 23.44 1.50
CA SER A 7 -20.08 23.19 0.30
C SER A 7 -19.26 23.14 -1.00
N CYS A 8 -18.11 23.82 -1.04
CA CYS A 8 -17.15 23.76 -2.14
C CYS A 8 -16.54 22.36 -2.30
N PHE A 9 -16.14 21.70 -1.21
CA PHE A 9 -15.59 20.35 -1.26
C PHE A 9 -16.63 19.32 -1.69
N ALA A 10 -17.86 19.43 -1.16
CA ALA A 10 -18.94 18.53 -1.53
C ALA A 10 -19.34 18.64 -3.01
N GLU A 11 -19.24 19.83 -3.61
CA GLU A 11 -19.49 20.02 -5.04
C GLU A 11 -18.31 19.55 -5.89
N TYR A 12 -17.07 19.84 -5.46
CA TYR A 12 -15.86 19.35 -6.10
C TYR A 12 -15.78 17.81 -6.13
N GLU A 13 -16.21 17.12 -5.07
CA GLU A 13 -16.28 15.65 -5.06
C GLU A 13 -17.24 15.07 -6.09
N LYS A 14 -18.31 15.81 -6.44
CA LYS A 14 -19.28 15.38 -7.45
C LYS A 14 -18.85 15.72 -8.86
N ASN A 15 -18.21 16.88 -9.01
CA ASN A 15 -17.82 17.47 -10.29
C ASN A 15 -16.39 18.01 -10.23
N PRO A 16 -15.37 17.12 -10.12
CA PRO A 16 -13.99 17.56 -9.99
C PRO A 16 -13.51 18.18 -11.30
N ILE A 17 -13.02 19.43 -11.22
CA ILE A 17 -12.36 20.11 -12.33
C ILE A 17 -10.85 20.10 -12.06
N GLY A 18 -10.12 19.40 -12.91
CA GLY A 18 -8.66 19.36 -12.90
C GLY A 18 -8.05 19.99 -14.15
N ALA A 19 -6.73 20.11 -14.16
CA ALA A 19 -5.95 20.53 -15.32
C ALA A 19 -5.23 19.35 -16.00
N GLY A 20 -5.70 18.12 -15.76
CA GLY A 20 -5.10 16.90 -16.28
C GLY A 20 -5.49 16.58 -17.73
N PRO A 21 -4.93 15.50 -18.32
CA PRO A 21 -5.20 15.10 -19.70
C PRO A 21 -6.57 14.44 -19.92
N PHE A 22 -7.35 14.24 -18.85
CA PHE A 22 -8.70 13.69 -18.91
C PHE A 22 -9.69 14.59 -18.18
N LYS A 23 -10.90 14.69 -18.72
CA LYS A 23 -12.06 15.30 -18.07
C LYS A 23 -12.90 14.22 -17.39
N TYR A 24 -13.41 14.56 -16.21
CA TYR A 24 -14.32 13.73 -15.45
C TYR A 24 -15.66 13.55 -16.19
N VAL A 25 -16.14 12.31 -16.30
CA VAL A 25 -17.44 11.98 -16.90
C VAL A 25 -18.42 11.49 -15.85
N LYS A 26 -18.03 10.44 -15.12
CA LYS A 26 -18.88 9.78 -14.13
C LYS A 26 -18.03 9.18 -13.03
N HIS A 27 -18.45 9.33 -11.79
CA HIS A 27 -18.00 8.53 -10.68
C HIS A 27 -19.20 7.88 -10.03
N GLN A 28 -19.04 6.61 -9.75
CA GLN A 28 -19.97 5.86 -8.97
C GLN A 28 -19.21 5.24 -7.81
N ALA A 29 -19.38 5.86 -6.65
CA ALA A 29 -18.64 5.57 -5.42
C ALA A 29 -18.55 4.08 -5.19
N GLY A 30 -17.32 3.55 -5.25
CA GLY A 30 -16.94 2.15 -5.02
C GLY A 30 -17.09 1.17 -6.17
N VAL A 31 -17.45 1.66 -7.37
CA VAL A 31 -17.39 0.82 -8.57
C VAL A 31 -16.52 1.37 -9.65
N GLU A 32 -16.77 2.60 -10.08
CA GLU A 32 -16.14 3.07 -11.31
C GLU A 32 -15.89 4.57 -11.31
N TYR A 33 -14.82 4.94 -12.01
CA TYR A 33 -14.54 6.28 -12.46
C TYR A 33 -14.37 6.23 -13.97
N GLN A 34 -15.18 7.00 -14.68
CA GLN A 34 -15.10 7.17 -16.12
C GLN A 34 -14.57 8.56 -16.40
N VAL A 35 -13.53 8.61 -17.22
CA VAL A 35 -12.94 9.85 -17.70
C VAL A 35 -12.71 9.75 -19.19
N GLU A 36 -12.78 10.88 -19.88
CA GLU A 36 -12.54 10.97 -21.32
C GLU A 36 -11.42 11.97 -21.58
N ARG A 37 -10.69 11.80 -22.68
CA ARG A 37 -9.54 12.62 -23.02
C ARG A 37 -9.96 14.09 -23.15
N TYR A 38 -9.14 14.97 -22.60
CA TYR A 38 -9.28 16.40 -22.79
C TYR A 38 -8.43 16.84 -23.98
N ASP A 39 -9.07 17.13 -25.12
CA ASP A 39 -8.40 17.43 -26.39
C ASP A 39 -7.55 18.70 -26.35
N ASP A 40 -7.94 19.65 -25.50
CA ASP A 40 -7.26 20.94 -25.29
C ASP A 40 -6.27 20.89 -24.12
N TYR A 41 -5.86 19.69 -23.68
CA TYR A 41 -4.86 19.56 -22.61
C TYR A 41 -3.56 20.28 -22.99
N TYR A 42 -3.17 21.22 -22.14
CA TYR A 42 -2.23 22.29 -22.49
C TYR A 42 -0.84 21.83 -22.95
N HIS A 43 -0.38 20.65 -22.53
CA HIS A 43 0.97 20.14 -22.82
C HIS A 43 1.03 19.52 -24.22
N HIS A 44 1.02 20.37 -25.24
CA HIS A 44 1.16 19.98 -26.64
C HIS A 44 1.95 21.02 -27.46
N PRO A 45 2.51 20.66 -28.64
CA PRO A 45 3.32 21.58 -29.46
C PRO A 45 2.63 22.87 -29.88
N GLY A 46 1.31 22.85 -30.10
CA GLY A 46 0.53 24.06 -30.36
C GLY A 46 0.59 25.14 -29.27
N ASN A 47 1.00 24.78 -28.05
CA ASN A 47 1.20 25.67 -26.91
C ASN A 47 2.68 25.85 -26.55
N GLY A 48 3.61 25.48 -27.45
CA GLY A 48 5.05 25.68 -27.27
C GLY A 48 5.77 24.58 -26.48
N PHE A 49 5.13 23.45 -26.19
CA PHE A 49 5.79 22.29 -25.58
C PHE A 49 6.53 21.45 -26.63
N ALA A 50 7.62 20.78 -26.21
CA ALA A 50 8.41 19.95 -27.13
C ALA A 50 7.69 18.65 -27.55
N ASP A 51 6.83 18.12 -26.68
CA ASP A 51 6.13 16.86 -26.80
C ASP A 51 4.61 17.02 -26.67
N ASP A 52 3.84 16.11 -27.28
CA ASP A 52 2.39 16.03 -27.16
C ASP A 52 1.99 14.98 -26.12
N ARG A 53 1.68 15.45 -24.91
CA ARG A 53 1.29 14.61 -23.77
C ARG A 53 -0.21 14.36 -23.66
N ARG A 54 -0.99 14.69 -24.70
CA ARG A 54 -2.38 14.24 -24.79
C ARG A 54 -2.41 12.71 -24.89
N ALA A 55 -3.33 12.11 -24.15
CA ALA A 55 -3.54 10.67 -24.16
C ALA A 55 -3.78 10.16 -25.59
N LYS A 56 -3.32 8.95 -25.90
CA LYS A 56 -3.44 8.36 -27.24
C LYS A 56 -4.71 7.52 -27.42
N PHE A 57 -5.62 7.60 -26.44
CA PHE A 57 -6.92 6.93 -26.40
C PHE A 57 -7.99 7.92 -25.93
N GLU A 58 -9.25 7.61 -26.21
CA GLU A 58 -10.38 8.55 -26.04
C GLU A 58 -10.99 8.52 -24.64
N SER A 59 -11.00 7.36 -23.97
CA SER A 59 -11.60 7.20 -22.65
C SER A 59 -10.85 6.21 -21.77
N LEU A 60 -11.08 6.33 -20.47
CA LEU A 60 -10.52 5.48 -19.43
C LEU A 60 -11.59 5.20 -18.39
N ASP A 61 -11.81 3.91 -18.11
CA ASP A 61 -12.82 3.44 -17.18
C ASP A 61 -12.17 2.62 -16.09
N LEU A 62 -11.89 3.30 -15.00
CA LEU A 62 -11.29 2.70 -13.82
C LEU A 62 -12.40 1.98 -13.08
N ARG A 63 -12.28 0.67 -12.88
CA ARG A 63 -13.21 -0.12 -12.09
C ARG A 63 -12.52 -0.71 -10.88
N ILE A 64 -13.24 -0.73 -9.76
CA ILE A 64 -12.77 -1.24 -8.49
C ILE A 64 -13.10 -2.74 -8.43
N VAL A 65 -12.08 -3.58 -8.49
CA VAL A 65 -12.20 -5.04 -8.40
C VAL A 65 -11.20 -5.57 -7.38
N PHE A 66 -11.71 -5.87 -6.19
CA PHE A 66 -10.92 -6.35 -5.05
C PHE A 66 -10.36 -7.76 -5.29
N GLU A 67 -11.18 -8.65 -5.84
CA GLU A 67 -10.82 -10.06 -6.01
C GLU A 67 -9.78 -10.26 -7.13
N ALA A 68 -8.60 -10.75 -6.78
CA ALA A 68 -7.48 -10.91 -7.70
C ALA A 68 -7.80 -11.89 -8.85
N ALA A 69 -8.51 -12.98 -8.56
CA ALA A 69 -8.95 -13.94 -9.57
C ALA A 69 -9.93 -13.32 -10.59
N THR A 70 -10.78 -12.38 -10.15
CA THR A 70 -11.68 -11.65 -11.06
C THR A 70 -10.89 -10.73 -11.99
N ARG A 71 -9.81 -10.11 -11.50
CA ARG A 71 -8.91 -9.31 -12.36
C ARG A 71 -8.23 -10.16 -13.43
N VAL A 72 -7.71 -11.33 -13.05
CA VAL A 72 -7.09 -12.28 -14.00
C VAL A 72 -8.09 -12.70 -15.08
N ALA A 73 -9.31 -13.11 -14.69
CA ALA A 73 -10.34 -13.54 -15.63
C ALA A 73 -10.78 -12.41 -16.57
N ALA A 74 -10.85 -11.17 -16.09
CA ALA A 74 -11.18 -10.01 -16.91
C ALA A 74 -10.09 -9.70 -17.94
N LEU A 75 -8.80 -9.81 -17.58
CA LEU A 75 -7.71 -9.65 -18.55
C LEU A 75 -7.73 -10.79 -19.59
N GLN A 76 -7.94 -12.03 -19.15
CA GLN A 76 -7.99 -13.21 -20.04
C GLN A 76 -9.12 -13.15 -21.07
N SER A 77 -10.28 -12.61 -20.70
CA SER A 77 -11.43 -12.52 -21.60
C SER A 77 -11.40 -11.30 -22.53
N GLY A 78 -10.40 -10.42 -22.39
CA GLY A 78 -10.38 -9.11 -23.04
C GLY A 78 -11.40 -8.13 -22.46
N GLU A 79 -11.95 -8.42 -21.28
CA GLU A 79 -12.81 -7.52 -20.54
C GLU A 79 -12.02 -6.33 -19.96
N ALA A 80 -10.76 -6.50 -19.62
CA ALA A 80 -9.88 -5.44 -19.13
C ALA A 80 -8.61 -5.36 -19.98
N ASP A 81 -8.15 -4.13 -20.24
CA ASP A 81 -6.91 -3.87 -20.99
C ASP A 81 -5.69 -3.87 -20.06
N VAL A 82 -5.89 -3.40 -18.82
CA VAL A 82 -4.87 -3.30 -17.78
C VAL A 82 -5.48 -3.68 -16.45
N VAL A 83 -4.78 -4.51 -15.69
CA VAL A 83 -5.17 -4.88 -14.34
C VAL A 83 -4.00 -4.72 -13.39
N GLU A 84 -4.30 -4.36 -12.15
CA GLU A 84 -3.33 -4.42 -11.09
C GLU A 84 -2.96 -5.88 -10.77
N GLY A 85 -1.70 -6.21 -11.04
CA GLY A 85 -1.09 -7.47 -10.66
C GLY A 85 -0.59 -7.44 -9.22
N ASN A 86 -0.46 -8.63 -8.63
CA ASN A 86 0.22 -8.79 -7.36
C ASN A 86 0.91 -10.16 -7.32
N ILE A 87 1.73 -10.38 -6.29
CA ILE A 87 2.57 -11.58 -6.20
C ILE A 87 1.79 -12.90 -6.18
N GLN A 88 0.54 -12.88 -5.72
CA GLN A 88 -0.31 -14.07 -5.63
C GLN A 88 -0.87 -14.51 -7.00
N ILE A 89 -1.00 -13.57 -7.94
CA ILE A 89 -1.58 -13.83 -9.27
C ILE A 89 -0.60 -13.66 -10.42
N VAL A 90 0.63 -13.20 -10.16
CA VAL A 90 1.58 -12.89 -11.23
C VAL A 90 1.88 -14.09 -12.14
N ASP A 91 1.99 -15.29 -11.56
CA ASP A 91 2.15 -16.55 -12.33
C ASP A 91 1.00 -16.85 -13.28
N GLN A 92 -0.20 -16.41 -12.94
CA GLN A 92 -1.37 -16.59 -13.78
C GLN A 92 -1.37 -15.54 -14.89
N LEU A 93 -0.99 -14.30 -14.55
CA LEU A 93 -0.89 -13.19 -15.50
C LEU A 93 0.19 -13.44 -16.57
N GLU A 94 1.36 -13.95 -16.18
CA GLU A 94 2.47 -14.30 -17.10
C GLU A 94 2.11 -15.41 -18.10
N LYS A 95 1.06 -16.19 -17.83
CA LYS A 95 0.57 -17.27 -18.71
C LYS A 95 -0.52 -16.83 -19.66
N ILE A 96 -0.96 -15.57 -19.60
CA ILE A 96 -1.99 -15.05 -20.50
C ILE A 96 -1.33 -14.67 -21.82
N ASP A 97 -1.74 -15.34 -22.91
CA ASP A 97 -1.24 -15.05 -24.24
C ASP A 97 -1.50 -13.58 -24.62
N GLY A 98 -0.43 -12.86 -25.00
CA GLY A 98 -0.50 -11.45 -25.38
C GLY A 98 -0.49 -10.45 -24.22
N ALA A 99 -0.53 -10.92 -22.96
CA ALA A 99 -0.32 -10.05 -21.80
C ALA A 99 1.18 -9.86 -21.53
N ASN A 100 1.53 -8.70 -20.97
CA ASN A 100 2.87 -8.44 -20.46
C ASN A 100 2.75 -7.97 -19.00
N VAL A 101 3.46 -8.63 -18.10
CA VAL A 101 3.61 -8.16 -16.73
C VAL A 101 4.70 -7.11 -16.68
N VAL A 102 4.35 -5.90 -16.27
CA VAL A 102 5.30 -4.81 -16.08
C VAL A 102 5.57 -4.66 -14.59
N TRP A 103 6.82 -4.90 -14.21
CA TRP A 103 7.30 -4.67 -12.85
C TRP A 103 7.77 -3.23 -12.71
N GLN A 104 7.55 -2.63 -11.54
CA GLN A 104 8.29 -1.43 -11.14
C GLN A 104 9.70 -1.86 -10.74
N ASP A 105 10.70 -1.04 -11.06
CA ASP A 105 12.10 -1.34 -10.72
C ASP A 105 12.30 -1.47 -9.21
N GLU A 106 11.61 -0.63 -8.42
CA GLU A 106 11.64 -0.66 -6.97
C GLU A 106 10.45 0.11 -6.37
N SER A 107 9.93 -0.36 -5.24
CA SER A 107 8.90 0.34 -4.47
C SER A 107 8.95 -0.07 -2.99
N ALA A 108 8.61 0.85 -2.10
CA ALA A 108 8.40 0.57 -0.68
C ALA A 108 7.08 -0.21 -0.51
N HIS A 109 7.17 -1.47 -0.07
CA HIS A 109 6.01 -2.35 -0.03
C HIS A 109 5.26 -2.36 1.31
N SER A 110 5.96 -2.44 2.44
CA SER A 110 5.33 -2.53 3.75
C SER A 110 6.13 -1.78 4.80
N TRP A 111 5.43 -1.08 5.68
CA TRP A 111 6.04 -0.38 6.81
C TRP A 111 5.07 -0.38 8.00
N PHE A 112 5.65 -0.40 9.21
CA PHE A 112 4.91 -0.27 10.45
C PHE A 112 5.03 1.17 10.95
N VAL A 113 3.90 1.87 11.06
CA VAL A 113 3.85 3.20 11.68
C VAL A 113 3.49 3.04 13.14
N MET A 114 4.40 3.44 14.02
CA MET A 114 4.10 3.60 15.44
C MET A 114 3.54 5.01 15.66
N VAL A 115 2.33 5.08 16.20
CA VAL A 115 1.59 6.34 16.43
C VAL A 115 1.79 6.78 17.88
N ASP A 116 1.80 8.09 18.12
CA ASP A 116 1.88 8.72 19.44
C ASP A 116 3.18 8.48 20.24
N CYS A 117 4.26 7.98 19.62
CA CYS A 117 5.54 7.75 20.33
C CYS A 117 6.28 9.03 20.77
N TRP A 118 5.70 10.21 20.57
CA TRP A 118 6.18 11.46 21.15
C TRP A 118 5.60 11.73 22.55
N GLU A 119 4.53 11.02 22.94
CA GLU A 119 3.91 11.14 24.27
C GLU A 119 4.73 10.36 25.31
N GLU A 120 5.02 10.97 26.46
CA GLU A 120 5.92 10.39 27.47
C GLU A 120 5.39 9.12 28.14
N ASP A 121 4.07 8.96 28.18
CA ASP A 121 3.38 7.81 28.78
C ASP A 121 3.25 6.61 27.82
N MET A 122 3.61 6.79 26.54
CA MET A 122 3.55 5.73 25.55
C MET A 122 4.76 4.80 25.67
N TRP A 123 4.51 3.49 25.56
CA TRP A 123 5.54 2.44 25.64
C TRP A 123 6.70 2.65 24.64
N CYS A 124 6.42 3.29 23.50
CA CYS A 124 7.37 3.56 22.44
C CYS A 124 8.07 4.92 22.55
N TYR A 125 7.90 5.67 23.65
CA TYR A 125 8.59 6.93 23.89
C TYR A 125 10.12 6.76 23.95
N ASP A 126 10.59 5.77 24.72
CA ASP A 126 12.03 5.43 24.73
C ASP A 126 12.40 4.78 23.39
N LYS A 127 13.43 5.34 22.73
CA LYS A 127 14.00 4.80 21.50
C LYS A 127 14.42 3.32 21.63
N LYS A 128 14.79 2.87 22.83
CA LYS A 128 15.14 1.46 23.08
C LYS A 128 13.95 0.54 22.87
N ALA A 129 12.74 0.93 23.27
CA ALA A 129 11.52 0.16 23.01
C ALA A 129 11.24 0.08 21.50
N ARG A 130 11.42 1.19 20.78
CA ARG A 130 11.31 1.22 19.31
C ARG A 130 12.35 0.35 18.62
N HIS A 131 13.59 0.33 19.10
CA HIS A 131 14.61 -0.56 18.55
C HIS A 131 14.32 -2.03 18.88
N ALA A 132 13.82 -2.33 20.08
CA ALA A 132 13.50 -3.69 20.51
C ALA A 132 12.50 -4.35 19.55
N VAL A 133 11.42 -3.66 19.17
CA VAL A 133 10.43 -4.22 18.21
C VAL A 133 11.01 -4.47 16.81
N GLN A 134 12.02 -3.72 16.39
CA GLN A 134 12.68 -3.96 15.09
C GLN A 134 13.58 -5.20 15.12
N TYR A 135 14.29 -5.44 16.23
CA TYR A 135 15.10 -6.65 16.43
C TYR A 135 14.24 -7.91 16.71
N ALA A 136 13.00 -7.72 17.15
CA ALA A 136 12.13 -8.79 17.61
C ALA A 136 11.42 -9.57 16.49
N ALA A 137 11.36 -9.06 15.26
CA ALA A 137 10.63 -9.69 14.17
C ALA A 137 11.55 -10.16 13.04
N ASP A 138 11.31 -11.35 12.53
CA ASP A 138 12.07 -11.93 11.43
C ASP A 138 11.50 -11.50 10.09
N PHE A 139 11.71 -10.22 9.76
CA PHE A 139 11.25 -9.67 8.48
C PHE A 139 11.81 -10.42 7.26
N LYS A 140 12.96 -11.08 7.41
CA LYS A 140 13.60 -11.81 6.30
C LYS A 140 12.79 -13.04 5.97
N THR A 141 12.50 -13.86 6.98
CA THR A 141 11.67 -15.05 6.83
C THR A 141 10.26 -14.67 6.38
N ILE A 142 9.65 -13.64 6.99
CA ILE A 142 8.32 -13.15 6.59
C ILE A 142 8.29 -12.73 5.12
N GLY A 143 9.30 -11.97 4.67
CA GLY A 143 9.42 -11.51 3.28
C GLY A 143 9.59 -12.67 2.30
N GLU A 144 10.45 -13.63 2.63
CA GLU A 144 10.74 -14.82 1.80
C GLU A 144 9.53 -15.75 1.69
N GLU A 145 8.82 -15.99 2.81
CA GLU A 145 7.69 -16.92 2.86
C GLU A 145 6.42 -16.35 2.22
N LEU A 146 6.12 -15.07 2.43
CA LEU A 146 4.89 -14.46 1.91
C LEU A 146 5.04 -14.01 0.46
N TYR A 147 6.11 -13.30 0.13
CA TYR A 147 6.25 -12.65 -1.18
C TYR A 147 7.14 -13.46 -2.13
N GLY A 148 8.32 -13.89 -1.67
CA GLY A 148 9.32 -14.46 -2.58
C GLY A 148 9.67 -13.50 -3.75
N ARG A 149 10.22 -14.06 -4.84
CA ARG A 149 10.46 -13.38 -6.15
C ARG A 149 10.95 -11.91 -6.09
N GLY A 150 12.02 -11.65 -5.36
CA GLY A 150 12.65 -10.32 -5.36
C GLY A 150 12.17 -9.36 -4.27
N ALA A 151 11.40 -9.84 -3.29
CA ALA A 151 11.26 -9.13 -2.02
C ALA A 151 12.65 -8.85 -1.41
N SER A 152 12.89 -7.60 -1.04
CA SER A 152 14.16 -7.10 -0.50
C SER A 152 13.91 -6.40 0.83
N LEU A 153 14.86 -6.53 1.77
CA LEU A 153 14.85 -5.83 3.06
C LEU A 153 15.86 -4.67 3.11
N LYS A 154 16.14 -4.08 1.95
CA LYS A 154 17.04 -2.94 1.86
C LYS A 154 16.27 -1.64 1.98
N GLY A 155 16.93 -0.64 2.53
CA GLY A 155 16.33 0.66 2.79
C GLY A 155 15.52 0.72 4.08
N TRP A 156 14.90 1.88 4.28
CA TRP A 156 14.09 2.18 5.46
C TRP A 156 12.86 3.00 5.10
N ALA A 157 11.68 2.48 5.42
CA ALA A 157 10.40 3.10 5.10
C ALA A 157 10.31 3.47 3.61
N TRP A 158 10.38 4.77 3.29
CA TRP A 158 10.29 5.29 1.92
C TRP A 158 11.64 5.43 1.21
N ALA A 159 12.76 5.24 1.90
CA ALA A 159 14.10 5.34 1.35
C ALA A 159 14.56 3.95 0.87
N THR A 160 14.32 3.67 -0.40
CA THR A 160 14.74 2.44 -1.09
C THR A 160 16.11 2.63 -1.77
N GLU A 161 16.71 1.60 -2.39
CA GLU A 161 18.05 1.67 -3.01
C GLU A 161 18.18 2.76 -4.08
N ASN A 162 17.12 3.01 -4.85
CA ASN A 162 17.07 4.04 -5.89
C ASN A 162 16.77 5.44 -5.34
N ALA A 163 16.50 5.57 -4.04
CA ALA A 163 16.25 6.87 -3.43
C ALA A 163 17.56 7.70 -3.40
N LEU A 164 17.45 8.98 -3.75
CA LEU A 164 18.55 9.91 -3.62
C LEU A 164 18.99 9.98 -2.15
N GLY A 165 20.26 9.65 -1.88
CA GLY A 165 20.81 9.65 -0.52
C GLY A 165 20.67 8.32 0.22
N TYR A 166 20.25 7.23 -0.45
CA TYR A 166 20.32 5.89 0.11
C TYR A 166 21.76 5.51 0.48
N THR A 167 21.89 4.86 1.64
CA THR A 167 23.11 4.19 2.10
C THR A 167 22.70 2.87 2.75
N PRO A 168 23.47 1.78 2.59
CA PRO A 168 23.21 0.51 3.28
C PRO A 168 23.17 0.63 4.82
N GLU A 169 23.70 1.71 5.39
CA GLU A 169 23.58 2.01 6.82
C GLU A 169 22.14 2.27 7.27
N LEU A 170 21.23 2.56 6.33
CA LEU A 170 19.78 2.68 6.58
C LEU A 170 19.06 1.34 6.53
N ASP A 171 19.72 0.25 6.13
CA ASP A 171 19.07 -1.05 6.00
C ASP A 171 18.48 -1.53 7.34
N TYR A 172 17.52 -2.44 7.23
CA TYR A 172 16.71 -2.88 8.36
C TYR A 172 17.54 -3.52 9.48
N TYR A 173 17.03 -3.44 10.71
CA TYR A 173 17.65 -4.10 11.86
C TYR A 173 17.64 -5.64 11.68
N PRO A 174 18.74 -6.34 11.97
CA PRO A 174 18.75 -7.80 11.85
C PRO A 174 17.82 -8.42 12.89
N TYR A 175 17.31 -9.62 12.60
CA TYR A 175 16.56 -10.40 13.58
C TYR A 175 17.48 -10.88 14.71
N ASP A 176 17.27 -10.37 15.92
CA ASP A 176 18.04 -10.71 17.13
C ASP A 176 17.13 -10.65 18.37
N PRO A 177 16.42 -11.75 18.69
CA PRO A 177 15.54 -11.82 19.85
C PRO A 177 16.23 -11.54 21.19
N ALA A 178 17.51 -11.89 21.33
CA ALA A 178 18.24 -11.67 22.56
C ALA A 178 18.48 -10.17 22.80
N LYS A 179 18.92 -9.46 21.76
CA LYS A 179 19.07 -8.00 21.79
C LYS A 179 17.74 -7.28 21.92
N ALA A 180 16.69 -7.79 21.28
CA ALA A 180 15.33 -7.26 21.43
C ALA A 180 14.89 -7.28 22.90
N ALA A 181 14.99 -8.44 23.56
CA ALA A 181 14.64 -8.59 24.97
C ALA A 181 15.50 -7.72 25.91
N GLU A 182 16.80 -7.57 25.61
CA GLU A 182 17.69 -6.67 26.36
C GLU A 182 17.23 -5.21 26.27
N LEU A 183 16.98 -4.72 25.05
CA LEU A 183 16.52 -3.35 24.80
C LEU A 183 15.13 -3.08 25.40
N TRP A 184 14.24 -4.06 25.33
CA TRP A 184 12.91 -4.01 25.93
C TRP A 184 12.98 -3.82 27.45
N LYS A 185 13.81 -4.63 28.12
CA LYS A 185 14.07 -4.50 29.55
C LYS A 185 14.74 -3.17 29.90
N ALA A 186 15.69 -2.72 29.09
CA ALA A 186 16.39 -1.44 29.27
C ALA A 186 15.49 -0.21 29.02
N ALA A 187 14.32 -0.41 28.40
CA ALA A 187 13.25 0.58 28.30
C ALA A 187 12.27 0.54 29.50
N GLY A 188 12.48 -0.36 30.46
CA GLY A 188 11.61 -0.53 31.63
C GLY A 188 10.34 -1.33 31.33
N LEU A 189 10.32 -2.09 30.22
CA LEU A 189 9.19 -2.92 29.79
C LEU A 189 9.50 -4.41 30.04
N GLY A 190 8.48 -5.21 30.28
CA GLY A 190 8.66 -6.62 30.62
C GLY A 190 7.39 -7.26 31.18
N ALA A 191 7.49 -8.49 31.71
CA ALA A 191 6.36 -9.15 32.35
C ALA A 191 5.77 -8.35 33.54
N ASP A 192 6.62 -7.62 34.26
CA ASP A 192 6.22 -6.78 35.40
C ASP A 192 5.64 -5.41 34.97
N ASN A 193 5.86 -5.02 33.70
CA ASN A 193 5.32 -3.80 33.10
C ASN A 193 4.85 -4.11 31.66
N PRO A 194 3.72 -4.82 31.52
CA PRO A 194 3.28 -5.37 30.24
C PRO A 194 2.70 -4.29 29.32
N VAL A 195 2.79 -4.53 28.01
CA VAL A 195 2.27 -3.65 26.96
C VAL A 195 1.23 -4.40 26.14
N SER A 196 0.11 -3.73 25.86
CA SER A 196 -0.89 -4.23 24.92
C SER A 196 -1.05 -3.25 23.77
N ILE A 197 -0.76 -3.72 22.55
CA ILE A 197 -0.83 -2.90 21.34
C ILE A 197 -2.00 -3.31 20.44
N LYS A 198 -2.50 -2.35 19.67
CA LYS A 198 -3.44 -2.59 18.58
C LYS A 198 -2.70 -2.41 17.26
N ILE A 199 -2.72 -3.43 16.41
CA ILE A 199 -2.13 -3.37 15.08
C ILE A 199 -3.28 -3.20 14.08
N HIS A 200 -3.39 -2.02 13.52
CA HIS A 200 -4.38 -1.72 12.48
C HIS A 200 -3.83 -2.17 11.12
N THR A 201 -4.58 -2.99 10.41
CA THR A 201 -4.23 -3.52 9.08
C THR A 201 -5.47 -3.54 8.18
N TRP A 202 -5.30 -3.72 6.87
CA TRP A 202 -6.39 -3.78 5.90
C TRP A 202 -5.99 -4.67 4.72
N GLU A 203 -6.97 -5.09 3.92
CA GLU A 203 -6.73 -5.74 2.64
C GLU A 203 -6.44 -4.68 1.57
N ALA A 204 -5.24 -4.67 1.03
CA ALA A 204 -4.85 -3.80 -0.07
C ALA A 204 -4.61 -4.64 -1.32
N GLY A 205 -5.14 -4.22 -2.48
CA GLY A 205 -4.90 -4.97 -3.71
C GLY A 205 -3.45 -4.87 -4.21
N SER A 206 -2.82 -3.70 -4.06
CA SER A 206 -1.41 -3.42 -4.41
C SER A 206 -0.41 -4.02 -3.43
N PHE A 207 -0.83 -4.13 -2.18
CA PHE A 207 -0.02 -4.63 -1.07
C PHE A 207 -0.68 -5.90 -0.54
N PRO A 208 -0.62 -7.01 -1.30
CA PRO A 208 -1.22 -8.25 -0.84
C PRO A 208 -0.59 -8.67 0.48
N MET A 209 -1.37 -9.38 1.28
CA MET A 209 -0.92 -10.04 2.50
C MET A 209 -0.55 -9.12 3.68
N LEU A 210 -0.94 -7.84 3.66
CA LEU A 210 -0.74 -6.95 4.81
C LEU A 210 -1.29 -7.50 6.13
N PRO A 211 -2.47 -8.16 6.19
CA PRO A 211 -2.94 -8.80 7.41
C PRO A 211 -2.02 -9.93 7.88
N GLN A 212 -1.54 -10.77 6.97
CA GLN A 212 -0.66 -11.90 7.27
C GLN A 212 0.72 -11.41 7.73
N VAL A 213 1.26 -10.34 7.13
CA VAL A 213 2.48 -9.67 7.62
C VAL A 213 2.26 -9.19 9.05
N ALA A 214 1.14 -8.51 9.33
CA ALA A 214 0.81 -8.03 10.67
C ALA A 214 0.67 -9.18 11.69
N GLU A 215 0.09 -10.32 11.29
CA GLU A 215 -0.05 -11.51 12.13
C GLU A 215 1.30 -12.14 12.49
N LEU A 216 2.20 -12.27 11.51
CA LEU A 216 3.52 -12.85 11.73
C LEU A 216 4.40 -11.93 12.59
N VAL A 217 4.40 -10.62 12.32
CA VAL A 217 5.13 -9.65 13.13
C VAL A 217 4.59 -9.60 14.56
N ALA A 218 3.26 -9.62 14.74
CA ALA A 218 2.62 -9.70 16.05
C ALA A 218 3.09 -10.93 16.84
N LYS A 219 3.09 -12.10 16.19
CA LYS A 219 3.53 -13.36 16.78
C LYS A 219 4.99 -13.30 17.22
N ASP A 220 5.87 -12.75 16.38
CA ASP A 220 7.29 -12.60 16.70
C ASP A 220 7.50 -11.63 17.87
N TRP A 221 6.77 -10.51 17.91
CA TRP A 221 6.81 -9.58 19.04
C TRP A 221 6.35 -10.22 20.34
N GLU A 222 5.24 -10.96 20.33
CA GLU A 222 4.75 -11.67 21.52
C GLU A 222 5.71 -12.78 21.99
N ALA A 223 6.38 -13.46 21.06
CA ALA A 223 7.35 -14.51 21.37
C ALA A 223 8.65 -13.94 21.96
N ASN A 224 9.10 -12.79 21.46
CA ASN A 224 10.45 -12.26 21.72
C ASN A 224 10.49 -11.09 22.72
N LEU A 225 9.35 -10.46 23.04
CA LEU A 225 9.26 -9.34 23.97
C LEU A 225 8.40 -9.70 25.20
N PRO A 226 9.02 -10.00 26.36
CA PRO A 226 8.28 -10.38 27.55
C PRO A 226 7.24 -9.33 27.95
N GLY A 227 6.00 -9.77 28.20
CA GLY A 227 4.88 -8.90 28.57
C GLY A 227 4.24 -8.13 27.40
N MET A 228 4.67 -8.36 26.15
CA MET A 228 3.98 -7.86 24.96
C MET A 228 2.75 -8.70 24.65
N SER A 229 1.66 -8.03 24.29
CA SER A 229 0.46 -8.63 23.70
C SER A 229 -0.06 -7.75 22.59
N SER A 230 -0.64 -8.34 21.56
CA SER A 230 -1.14 -7.62 20.40
C SER A 230 -2.59 -7.98 20.11
N LYS A 231 -3.30 -7.03 19.50
CA LYS A 231 -4.63 -7.26 18.92
C LYS A 231 -4.66 -6.70 17.51
N LEU A 232 -4.87 -7.56 16.53
CA LEU A 232 -5.08 -7.12 15.17
C LEU A 232 -6.48 -6.53 15.00
N ILE A 233 -6.55 -5.44 14.25
CA ILE A 233 -7.78 -4.74 13.88
C ILE A 233 -7.79 -4.61 12.37
N LEU A 234 -8.57 -5.46 11.70
CA LEU A 234 -8.82 -5.35 10.27
C LEU A 234 -9.78 -4.20 9.99
N VAL A 235 -9.33 -3.20 9.24
CA VAL A 235 -10.11 -2.03 8.85
C VAL A 235 -10.69 -2.28 7.46
N ILE A 236 -12.01 -2.37 7.35
CA ILE A 236 -12.71 -2.51 6.07
C ILE A 236 -13.05 -1.11 5.56
N ARG A 237 -12.54 -0.75 4.37
CA ARG A 237 -12.87 0.51 3.71
C ARG A 237 -14.08 0.30 2.79
N GLU A 238 -15.29 0.58 3.27
CA GLU A 238 -16.50 0.45 2.45
C GLU A 238 -16.56 1.54 1.36
N LEU A 239 -16.65 1.12 0.08
CA LEU A 239 -16.99 1.97 -1.06
C LEU A 239 -18.13 1.26 -1.84
N SER A 240 -19.25 1.96 -2.12
CA SER A 240 -20.54 1.40 -2.57
C SER A 240 -20.63 0.87 -4.03
N ARG A 241 -21.75 0.28 -4.49
CA ARG A 241 -21.86 -0.48 -5.77
C ARG A 241 -22.91 0.02 -6.80
N THR A 242 -22.69 -0.18 -8.12
CA THR A 242 -23.59 -0.20 -9.34
C THR A 242 -22.79 -0.12 -10.68
N SER A 243 -23.34 -0.50 -11.84
CA SER A 243 -22.59 -1.02 -13.02
C SER A 243 -22.70 -0.19 -14.33
N GLY A 244 -21.75 -0.36 -15.28
CA GLY A 244 -21.79 0.13 -16.68
C GLY A 244 -20.50 -0.09 -17.48
N THR A 245 -20.50 -0.07 -18.83
CA THR A 245 -19.43 -0.59 -19.72
C THR A 245 -18.78 0.46 -20.63
N THR A 246 -17.45 0.63 -20.52
CA THR A 246 -16.52 1.44 -21.35
C THR A 246 -15.07 0.93 -21.04
N ALA A 247 -13.99 1.19 -21.81
CA ALA A 247 -12.62 0.60 -21.73
C ALA A 247 -11.88 0.65 -20.37
N ARG A 248 -11.39 -0.50 -19.88
CA ARG A 248 -11.44 -0.84 -18.44
C ARG A 248 -10.08 -1.04 -17.81
N PHE A 249 -9.79 -0.25 -16.80
CA PHE A 249 -8.64 -0.41 -15.91
C PHE A 249 -9.12 -0.92 -14.56
N LEU A 250 -8.68 -2.12 -14.17
CA LEU A 250 -9.03 -2.66 -12.85
C LEU A 250 -7.99 -2.20 -11.83
N VAL A 251 -8.38 -1.27 -10.95
CA VAL A 251 -7.53 -0.72 -9.91
C VAL A 251 -8.11 -1.08 -8.55
N THR A 252 -7.25 -1.53 -7.65
CA THR A 252 -7.55 -1.66 -6.23
C THR A 252 -6.91 -0.47 -5.52
N PHE A 253 -7.71 0.27 -4.75
CA PHE A 253 -7.20 1.29 -3.83
C PHE A 253 -6.97 0.70 -2.45
#